data_AF-A0A524G1Z1-F1
#
_entry.id   AF-A0A524G1Z1-F1
#
_cell.length_a   1.000
_cell.length_b   1.000
_cell.length_c   1.000
_cell.angle_alpha   90.00
_cell.angle_beta   90.00
_cell.angle_gamma   90.00
#
_symmetry.space_group_name_H-M   'P 1'
#
loop_
_entity.id
_entity.type
_entity.pdbx_description
1 polymer ?
#
loop_
_entity_poly.entity_id
_entity_poly.type
_entity_poly.pdbx_seq_one_letter_code
_entity_poly.pdbx_strand_id
1 'polypeptide(L)'
;MVDVTTHGTASFTTQSSDDTDVELELVSESESSVKVKQVVLASVLASLSIAIAPVAEFIPRIPGWGIAIFDPVSIFWIISFLIGGIWVGLVSTVAGTMGLFLYDPTAIGPVFKLIATLPMIIVPWYGVRKLRSVVRGETLSNTAEPLVTRTYDVPDRESSRGGDSLSRPKFYATLMLLAFVLRLVLMVPINLAYGAIAFPFLTLDFIINYAIILNSFQSLWDALIPFIIVYPSGVFKTFKMW
;
A
#
# COMPACT_ATOMS: atom_id res chain seq x y z
N MET A 1 69.02 46.58 -4.49
CA MET A 1 68.86 47.44 -5.68
C MET A 1 68.97 46.57 -6.92
N VAL A 2 67.86 45.94 -7.32
CA VAL A 2 67.50 45.63 -8.72
C VAL A 2 65.98 45.49 -8.70
N ASP A 3 65.35 46.41 -9.42
CA ASP A 3 63.93 46.48 -9.72
C ASP A 3 63.74 45.74 -11.06
N VAL A 4 62.82 44.78 -11.15
CA VAL A 4 62.32 44.29 -12.44
C VAL A 4 60.81 44.13 -12.35
N THR A 5 60.18 45.11 -12.96
CA THR A 5 58.78 45.24 -13.28
C THR A 5 58.30 44.19 -14.30
N THR A 6 56.98 44.03 -14.28
CA THR A 6 56.05 44.04 -15.43
C THR A 6 55.51 42.75 -16.07
N HIS A 7 54.17 42.75 -16.05
CA HIS A 7 53.19 42.30 -17.05
C HIS A 7 52.64 40.87 -17.00
N GLY A 8 51.33 40.83 -16.74
CA GLY A 8 50.46 39.69 -16.98
C GLY A 8 49.02 39.98 -16.57
N THR A 9 48.43 41.08 -17.06
CA THR A 9 47.00 41.37 -16.86
C THR A 9 46.19 40.40 -17.72
N ALA A 10 45.84 39.25 -17.17
CA ALA A 10 44.94 38.31 -17.81
C ALA A 10 43.52 38.91 -17.79
N SER A 11 43.03 39.27 -18.98
CA SER A 11 41.65 39.63 -19.24
C SER A 11 40.75 38.45 -18.84
N PHE A 12 40.06 38.59 -17.71
CA PHE A 12 38.97 37.68 -17.33
C PHE A 12 37.80 37.98 -18.26
N THR A 13 37.65 37.16 -19.30
CA THR A 13 36.48 37.19 -20.17
C THR A 13 35.28 36.71 -19.36
N THR A 14 34.42 37.66 -19.01
CA THR A 14 33.10 37.43 -18.43
C THR A 14 32.25 36.68 -19.45
N GLN A 15 32.26 35.34 -19.38
CA GLN A 15 31.34 34.49 -20.12
C GLN A 15 30.03 34.46 -19.34
N SER A 16 29.23 35.51 -19.55
CA SER A 16 27.86 35.60 -19.06
C SER A 16 26.91 34.87 -20.01
N SER A 17 25.92 34.22 -19.41
CA SER A 17 24.63 33.79 -19.97
C SER A 17 24.66 32.70 -21.05
N ASP A 18 24.62 31.44 -20.62
CA ASP A 18 23.71 30.43 -21.25
C ASP A 18 23.56 29.09 -20.48
N ASP A 19 24.20 28.90 -19.33
CA ASP A 19 24.17 27.60 -18.62
C ASP A 19 23.00 27.40 -17.65
N THR A 20 21.98 28.28 -17.64
CA THR A 20 20.89 28.19 -16.64
C THR A 20 19.69 27.34 -17.09
N ASP A 21 19.63 26.91 -18.35
CA ASP A 21 18.49 26.12 -18.87
C ASP A 21 18.72 24.60 -18.90
N VAL A 22 19.96 24.11 -18.73
CA VAL A 22 20.27 22.66 -18.79
C VAL A 22 20.02 21.93 -17.46
N GLU A 23 19.96 22.66 -16.34
CA GLU A 23 19.82 22.04 -15.00
C GLU A 23 18.34 21.77 -14.61
N LEU A 24 17.37 22.32 -15.34
CA LEU A 24 15.94 22.16 -15.07
C LEU A 24 15.33 20.89 -15.70
N GLU A 25 15.98 20.27 -16.68
CA GLU A 25 15.42 19.10 -17.39
C GLU A 25 15.68 17.78 -16.63
N LEU A 26 16.81 17.65 -15.93
CA LEU A 26 17.21 16.44 -15.20
C LEU A 26 16.39 16.15 -13.91
N VAL A 27 15.68 17.15 -13.37
CA VAL A 27 14.90 16.99 -12.13
C VAL A 27 13.46 16.52 -12.40
N SER A 28 12.93 16.76 -13.59
CA SER A 28 11.53 16.41 -13.94
C SER A 28 11.30 14.91 -14.22
N GLU A 29 12.36 14.16 -14.53
CA GLU A 29 12.25 12.72 -14.82
C GLU A 29 11.98 11.86 -13.57
N SER A 30 12.28 12.35 -12.35
CA SER A 30 12.24 11.51 -11.14
C SER A 30 10.81 11.17 -10.69
N GLU A 31 9.91 12.16 -10.62
CA GLU A 31 8.53 11.95 -10.15
C GLU A 31 7.69 11.15 -11.15
N SER A 32 7.85 11.44 -12.44
CA SER A 32 7.16 10.73 -13.51
C SER A 32 7.56 9.24 -13.50
N SER A 33 8.85 8.95 -13.33
CA SER A 33 9.36 7.58 -13.24
C SER A 33 8.75 6.80 -12.05
N VAL A 34 8.62 7.42 -10.88
CA VAL A 34 8.00 6.78 -9.70
C VAL A 34 6.53 6.45 -9.95
N LYS A 35 5.75 7.39 -10.50
CA LYS A 35 4.34 7.16 -10.83
C LYS A 35 4.16 6.04 -11.84
N VAL A 36 5.01 5.99 -12.87
CA VAL A 36 5.01 4.90 -13.86
C VAL A 36 5.29 3.56 -13.18
N LYS A 37 6.31 3.47 -12.31
CA LYS A 37 6.61 2.24 -11.55
C LYS A 37 5.43 1.80 -10.67
N GLN A 38 4.76 2.75 -10.02
CA GLN A 38 3.57 2.48 -9.20
C GLN A 38 2.41 1.92 -10.03
N VAL A 39 2.13 2.50 -11.20
CA VAL A 39 1.11 2.01 -12.14
C VAL A 39 1.45 0.61 -12.64
N VAL A 40 2.70 0.39 -13.05
CA VAL A 40 3.17 -0.92 -13.53
C VAL A 40 3.03 -1.96 -12.42
N LEU A 41 3.48 -1.66 -11.20
CA LEU A 41 3.35 -2.58 -10.07
C LEU A 41 1.89 -2.92 -9.75
N ALA A 42 1.02 -1.91 -9.69
CA ALA A 42 -0.41 -2.10 -9.44
C ALA A 42 -1.03 -3.01 -10.52
N SER A 43 -0.70 -2.77 -11.79
CA SER A 43 -1.22 -3.54 -12.93
C SER A 43 -0.75 -4.99 -12.92
N VAL A 44 0.53 -5.23 -12.63
CA VAL A 44 1.11 -6.58 -12.55
C VAL A 44 0.52 -7.37 -11.38
N LEU A 45 0.38 -6.77 -10.20
CA LEU A 45 -0.19 -7.46 -9.05
C LEU A 45 -1.71 -7.68 -9.21
N ALA A 46 -2.42 -6.74 -9.83
CA ALA A 46 -3.81 -6.95 -10.22
C ALA A 46 -3.96 -8.11 -11.21
N SER A 47 -3.14 -8.18 -12.27
CA SER A 47 -3.22 -9.26 -13.25
C SER A 47 -2.86 -10.62 -12.65
N LEU A 48 -1.87 -10.70 -11.76
CA LEU A 48 -1.56 -11.91 -11.00
C LEU A 48 -2.72 -12.33 -10.10
N SER A 49 -3.40 -11.36 -9.47
CA SER A 49 -4.58 -11.62 -8.66
C SER A 49 -5.73 -12.21 -9.50
N ILE A 50 -5.90 -11.77 -10.75
CA ILE A 50 -6.90 -12.32 -11.67
C ILE A 50 -6.48 -13.72 -12.15
N ALA A 51 -5.20 -13.90 -12.50
CA ALA A 51 -4.68 -15.16 -13.01
C ALA A 51 -4.77 -16.30 -11.98
N ILE A 52 -4.68 -16.00 -10.67
CA ILE A 52 -4.84 -16.99 -9.61
C ILE A 52 -6.31 -17.26 -9.26
N ALA A 53 -7.26 -16.44 -9.70
CA ALA A 53 -8.67 -16.55 -9.31
C ALA A 53 -9.29 -17.94 -9.60
N PRO A 54 -8.99 -18.61 -10.74
CA PRO A 54 -9.50 -19.96 -10.98
C PRO A 54 -9.08 -21.00 -9.94
N VAL A 55 -8.00 -20.76 -9.18
CA VAL A 55 -7.59 -21.65 -8.08
C VAL A 55 -8.67 -21.74 -7.00
N ALA A 56 -9.49 -20.69 -6.83
CA ALA A 56 -10.62 -20.69 -5.91
C ALA A 56 -11.75 -21.66 -6.30
N GLU A 57 -11.77 -22.17 -7.55
CA GLU A 57 -12.72 -23.20 -7.97
C GLU A 57 -12.34 -24.60 -7.45
N PHE A 58 -11.05 -24.85 -7.21
CA PHE A 58 -10.57 -26.12 -6.64
C PHE A 58 -10.66 -26.15 -5.11
N ILE A 59 -10.95 -25.02 -4.47
CA ILE A 59 -11.08 -24.91 -3.03
C ILE A 59 -12.54 -25.21 -2.65
N PRO A 60 -12.80 -26.07 -1.64
CA PRO A 60 -14.15 -26.34 -1.20
C PRO A 60 -14.93 -25.05 -0.91
N ARG A 61 -16.09 -24.92 -1.55
CA ARG A 61 -17.06 -23.85 -1.30
C ARG A 61 -18.12 -24.35 -0.35
N ILE A 62 -18.73 -23.41 0.37
CA ILE A 62 -19.82 -23.74 1.27
C ILE A 62 -21.06 -24.02 0.43
N PRO A 63 -21.71 -25.18 0.60
CA PRO A 63 -22.97 -25.47 -0.05
C PRO A 63 -24.00 -24.38 0.25
N GLY A 64 -24.68 -23.89 -0.78
CA GLY A 64 -25.61 -22.76 -0.66
C GLY A 64 -24.91 -21.42 -0.80
N TRP A 65 -23.88 -21.12 -0.01
CA TRP A 65 -23.36 -19.75 0.09
C TRP A 65 -22.51 -19.27 -1.10
N GLY A 66 -21.87 -20.20 -1.81
CA GLY A 66 -21.04 -19.90 -2.99
C GLY A 66 -19.68 -19.26 -2.68
N ILE A 67 -19.39 -18.95 -1.41
CA ILE A 67 -18.13 -18.35 -0.95
C ILE A 67 -17.06 -19.45 -0.78
N ALA A 68 -15.86 -19.20 -1.32
CA ALA A 68 -14.70 -20.06 -1.13
C ALA A 68 -14.11 -19.90 0.28
N ILE A 69 -13.70 -21.01 0.91
CA ILE A 69 -13.12 -21.00 2.27
C ILE A 69 -11.82 -20.20 2.29
N PHE A 70 -11.01 -20.36 1.26
CA PHE A 70 -9.74 -19.67 1.07
C PHE A 70 -9.71 -19.08 -0.33
N ASP A 71 -9.24 -17.84 -0.45
CA ASP A 71 -9.15 -17.17 -1.73
C ASP A 71 -7.88 -16.29 -1.74
N PRO A 72 -6.83 -16.70 -2.48
CA PRO A 72 -5.53 -16.05 -2.43
C PRO A 72 -5.48 -14.68 -3.12
N VAL A 73 -6.54 -14.24 -3.79
CA VAL A 73 -6.51 -13.05 -4.65
C VAL A 73 -6.16 -11.77 -3.84
N SER A 74 -6.66 -11.63 -2.61
CA SER A 74 -6.43 -10.46 -1.73
C SER A 74 -4.99 -10.32 -1.27
N ILE A 75 -4.22 -11.41 -1.28
CA ILE A 75 -2.80 -11.42 -0.91
C ILE A 75 -2.02 -10.47 -1.83
N PHE A 76 -2.28 -10.53 -3.15
CA PHE A 76 -1.60 -9.67 -4.12
C PHE A 76 -1.94 -8.20 -3.94
N TRP A 77 -3.18 -7.90 -3.54
CA TRP A 77 -3.63 -6.53 -3.27
C TRP A 77 -2.94 -5.96 -2.03
N ILE A 78 -2.83 -6.73 -0.96
CA ILE A 78 -2.14 -6.31 0.25
C ILE A 78 -0.63 -6.19 0.00
N ILE A 79 -0.01 -7.11 -0.76
CA ILE A 79 1.38 -6.97 -1.20
C ILE A 79 1.59 -5.66 -1.97
N SER A 80 0.68 -5.34 -2.89
CA SER A 80 0.77 -4.10 -3.68
C SER A 80 0.70 -2.85 -2.80
N PHE A 81 -0.12 -2.88 -1.75
CA PHE A 81 -0.17 -1.83 -0.73
C PHE A 81 1.13 -1.73 0.07
N LEU A 82 1.70 -2.86 0.52
CA LEU A 82 2.91 -2.86 1.32
C LEU A 82 4.13 -2.36 0.54
N ILE A 83 4.19 -2.61 -0.77
CA ILE A 83 5.30 -2.17 -1.62
C ILE A 83 5.11 -0.72 -2.09
N GLY A 84 3.91 -0.37 -2.58
CA GLY A 84 3.66 0.89 -3.29
C GLY A 84 2.76 1.89 -2.56
N GLY A 85 2.40 1.63 -1.31
CA GLY A 85 1.55 2.52 -0.53
C GLY A 85 0.07 2.41 -0.89
N ILE A 86 -0.72 3.34 -0.34
CA ILE A 86 -2.19 3.31 -0.42
C ILE A 86 -2.70 3.38 -1.86
N TRP A 87 -2.06 4.18 -2.71
CA TRP A 87 -2.53 4.41 -4.07
C TRP A 87 -2.38 3.15 -4.92
N VAL A 88 -1.19 2.53 -4.91
CA VAL A 88 -0.93 1.26 -5.60
C VAL A 88 -1.83 0.15 -5.07
N GLY A 89 -1.98 0.07 -3.75
CA GLY A 89 -2.88 -0.87 -3.08
C GLY A 89 -4.32 -0.77 -3.58
N LEU A 90 -4.88 0.44 -3.59
CA LEU A 90 -6.27 0.67 -4.01
C LEU A 90 -6.47 0.43 -5.51
N VAL A 91 -5.57 0.92 -6.36
CA VAL A 91 -5.65 0.70 -7.82
C VAL A 91 -5.60 -0.80 -8.13
N SER A 92 -4.67 -1.53 -7.51
CA SER A 92 -4.56 -2.99 -7.66
C SER A 92 -5.81 -3.71 -7.18
N THR A 93 -6.35 -3.31 -6.02
CA THR A 93 -7.59 -3.89 -5.45
C THR A 93 -8.78 -3.69 -6.38
N VAL A 94 -8.98 -2.46 -6.90
CA VAL A 94 -10.10 -2.15 -7.80
C VAL A 94 -9.95 -2.88 -9.13
N ALA A 95 -8.77 -2.82 -9.75
CA ALA A 95 -8.51 -3.51 -11.02
C ALA A 95 -8.65 -5.03 -10.89
N GLY A 96 -8.10 -5.61 -9.82
CA GLY A 96 -8.25 -7.04 -9.49
C GLY A 96 -9.72 -7.42 -9.29
N THR A 97 -10.47 -6.61 -8.53
CA THR A 97 -11.91 -6.84 -8.33
C THR A 97 -12.67 -6.81 -9.66
N MET A 98 -12.39 -5.84 -10.54
CA MET A 98 -13.00 -5.77 -11.87
C MET A 98 -12.73 -7.03 -12.70
N GLY A 99 -11.52 -7.58 -12.63
CA GLY A 99 -11.21 -8.84 -13.29
C GLY A 99 -11.92 -10.05 -12.67
N LEU A 100 -12.13 -10.08 -11.35
CA LEU A 100 -12.87 -11.15 -10.68
C LEU A 100 -14.34 -11.24 -11.11
N PHE A 101 -14.98 -10.14 -11.51
CA PHE A 101 -16.35 -10.18 -12.04
C PHE A 101 -16.48 -11.05 -13.30
N LEU A 102 -15.39 -11.30 -14.04
CA LEU A 102 -15.40 -12.19 -15.20
C LEU A 102 -15.47 -13.68 -14.81
N TYR A 103 -15.11 -14.02 -13.56
CA TYR A 103 -15.07 -15.39 -13.06
C TYR A 103 -16.19 -15.70 -12.06
N ASP A 104 -16.80 -14.68 -11.45
CA ASP A 104 -17.89 -14.88 -10.50
C ASP A 104 -19.26 -14.71 -11.17
N PRO A 105 -20.07 -15.78 -11.29
CA PRO A 105 -21.38 -15.71 -11.95
C PRO A 105 -22.41 -14.89 -11.18
N THR A 106 -22.20 -14.68 -9.87
CA THR A 106 -23.11 -13.92 -9.01
C THR A 106 -22.74 -12.45 -8.89
N ALA A 107 -21.50 -12.09 -9.23
CA ALA A 107 -20.91 -10.76 -9.02
C ALA A 107 -20.83 -10.32 -7.54
N ILE A 108 -21.40 -11.08 -6.60
CA ILE A 108 -21.44 -10.76 -5.17
C ILE A 108 -20.11 -11.09 -4.48
N GLY A 109 -19.47 -12.19 -4.87
CA GLY A 109 -18.17 -12.61 -4.34
C GLY A 109 -17.10 -11.52 -4.44
N PRO A 110 -16.86 -10.93 -5.64
CA PRO A 110 -15.92 -9.83 -5.82
C PRO A 110 -16.22 -8.62 -4.93
N VAL A 111 -17.49 -8.22 -4.79
CA VAL A 111 -17.89 -7.10 -3.93
C VAL A 111 -17.59 -7.39 -2.46
N PHE A 112 -17.96 -8.58 -1.98
CA PHE A 112 -17.65 -9.00 -0.61
C PHE A 112 -16.15 -9.00 -0.37
N LYS A 113 -15.38 -9.52 -1.33
CA LYS A 113 -13.92 -9.55 -1.22
C LYS A 113 -13.29 -8.16 -1.17
N LEU A 114 -13.76 -7.24 -2.01
CA LEU A 114 -13.35 -5.84 -1.99
C LEU A 114 -13.59 -5.23 -0.60
N ILE A 115 -14.82 -5.33 -0.08
CA ILE A 115 -15.19 -4.78 1.23
C ILE A 115 -14.38 -5.43 2.35
N ALA A 116 -14.08 -6.74 2.28
CA ALA A 116 -13.28 -7.44 3.28
C ALA A 116 -11.82 -6.97 3.30
N THR A 117 -11.28 -6.62 2.14
CA THR A 117 -9.86 -6.29 2.01
C THR A 117 -9.58 -4.82 2.33
N LEU A 118 -10.54 -3.91 2.13
CA LEU A 118 -10.36 -2.48 2.38
C LEU A 118 -9.89 -2.15 3.83
N PRO A 119 -10.47 -2.71 4.90
CA PRO A 119 -9.95 -2.50 6.27
C PRO A 119 -8.47 -2.85 6.42
N MET A 120 -8.02 -3.93 5.75
CA MET A 120 -6.65 -4.44 5.79
C MET A 120 -5.64 -3.53 5.10
N ILE A 121 -6.11 -2.59 4.26
CA ILE A 121 -5.29 -1.59 3.58
C ILE A 121 -5.40 -0.23 4.29
N ILE A 122 -6.62 0.21 4.59
CA ILE A 122 -6.89 1.55 5.12
C ILE A 122 -6.38 1.70 6.56
N VAL A 123 -6.58 0.69 7.41
CA VAL A 123 -6.16 0.78 8.83
C VAL A 123 -4.64 0.88 8.96
N PRO A 124 -3.82 0.01 8.32
CA PRO A 124 -2.37 0.17 8.41
C PRO A 124 -1.87 1.49 7.82
N TRP A 125 -2.45 1.94 6.70
CA TRP A 125 -2.13 3.24 6.12
C TRP A 125 -2.37 4.40 7.09
N TYR A 126 -3.55 4.43 7.72
CA TYR A 126 -3.91 5.45 8.69
C TYR A 126 -3.01 5.38 9.93
N GLY A 127 -2.70 4.16 10.41
CA GLY A 127 -1.79 3.94 11.52
C GLY A 127 -0.39 4.52 11.29
N VAL A 128 0.16 4.33 10.09
CA VAL A 128 1.47 4.91 9.71
C VAL A 128 1.40 6.43 9.62
N ARG A 129 0.32 7.00 9.06
CA ARG A 129 0.14 8.46 9.00
C ARG A 129 0.07 9.09 10.38
N LYS A 130 -0.69 8.49 11.30
CA LYS A 130 -0.82 8.98 12.68
C LYS A 130 0.51 8.91 13.44
N LEU A 131 1.27 7.82 13.27
CA LEU A 131 2.60 7.72 13.90
C LEU A 131 3.54 8.82 13.39
N ARG A 132 3.49 9.12 12.09
CA ARG A 132 4.29 10.19 11.48
C ARG A 132 3.96 11.56 12.06
N SER A 133 2.68 11.88 12.26
CA SER A 133 2.28 13.19 12.82
C SER A 133 2.76 13.37 14.27
N VAL A 134 2.76 12.29 15.07
CA VAL A 134 3.24 12.34 16.47
C VAL A 134 4.74 12.61 16.52
N VAL A 135 5.53 11.85 15.76
CA VAL A 135 7.01 12.03 15.72
C VAL A 135 7.41 13.41 15.21
N ARG A 136 6.68 13.94 14.21
CA ARG A 136 6.92 15.29 13.68
C ARG A 136 6.61 16.38 14.72
N GLY A 137 5.55 16.20 15.51
CA GLY A 137 5.17 17.13 16.58
C GLY A 137 6.21 17.23 17.69
N GLU A 138 6.72 16.09 18.17
CA GLU A 138 7.75 16.03 19.22
C GLU A 138 9.07 16.69 18.80
N THR A 139 9.43 16.57 17.51
CA THR A 139 10.66 17.19 16.99
C THR A 139 10.55 18.71 16.98
N LEU A 140 9.38 19.25 16.63
CA LEU A 140 9.14 20.69 16.62
C LEU A 140 9.06 21.29 18.03
N SER A 141 8.49 20.57 19.01
CA SER A 141 8.44 21.07 20.39
C SER A 141 9.80 21.10 21.07
N ASN A 142 10.69 20.16 20.74
CA ASN A 142 12.03 20.07 21.35
C ASN A 142 13.06 21.00 20.69
N THR A 143 12.80 21.45 19.46
CA THR A 143 13.71 22.31 18.68
C THR A 143 13.24 23.76 18.67
N ALA A 144 12.67 24.25 19.78
CA ALA A 144 12.31 25.66 19.97
C ALA A 144 13.55 26.59 20.05
N GLU A 145 14.64 26.25 19.37
CA GLU A 145 15.73 27.18 19.05
C GLU A 145 15.35 28.02 17.83
N PRO A 146 15.76 29.31 17.79
CA PRO A 146 15.35 30.24 16.76
C PRO A 146 15.81 29.80 15.37
N LEU A 147 14.82 29.61 14.50
CA LEU A 147 14.89 29.30 13.07
C LEU A 147 15.80 30.29 12.32
N VAL A 148 17.10 29.98 12.23
CA VAL A 148 17.98 30.62 11.27
C VAL A 148 18.53 29.52 10.34
N THR A 149 18.06 29.58 9.09
CA THR A 149 18.56 28.87 7.91
C THR A 149 18.55 27.34 7.95
N ARG A 150 17.44 26.73 7.54
CA ARG A 150 17.49 25.40 6.92
C ARG A 150 16.45 25.22 5.83
N THR A 151 16.51 26.10 4.84
CA THR A 151 15.79 25.98 3.57
C THR A 151 16.54 25.03 2.64
N TYR A 152 16.34 23.72 2.79
CA TYR A 152 16.41 22.72 1.71
C TYR A 152 15.66 21.49 2.22
N ASP A 153 14.33 21.60 2.22
CA ASP A 153 13.42 20.48 2.48
C ASP A 153 13.52 19.54 1.27
N VAL A 154 14.32 18.50 1.37
CA VAL A 154 14.47 17.48 0.31
C VAL A 154 13.20 16.62 0.30
N PRO A 155 12.31 16.75 -0.69
CA PRO A 155 11.00 16.08 -0.69
C PRO A 155 11.11 14.55 -0.75
N ASP A 156 12.21 14.02 -1.28
CA ASP A 156 12.36 12.61 -1.63
C ASP A 156 12.51 11.64 -0.45
N ARG A 157 12.73 12.13 0.79
CA ARG A 157 12.88 11.24 1.96
C ARG A 157 11.57 10.91 2.67
N GLU A 158 10.46 11.59 2.36
CA GLU A 158 9.20 11.37 3.09
C GLU A 158 8.45 10.10 2.66
N SER A 159 8.66 9.66 1.41
CA SER A 159 8.04 8.46 0.84
C SER A 159 8.54 7.18 1.53
N SER A 160 9.86 6.95 1.55
CA SER A 160 10.46 5.71 2.08
C SER A 160 10.14 5.39 3.55
N ARG A 161 9.87 6.40 4.39
CA ARG A 161 9.70 6.21 5.85
C ARG A 161 8.45 5.42 6.25
N GLY A 162 7.41 5.43 5.43
CA GLY A 162 6.14 4.81 5.82
C GLY A 162 6.19 3.28 5.81
N GLY A 163 6.71 2.67 4.75
CA GLY A 163 6.87 1.22 4.72
C GLY A 163 7.97 0.68 5.65
N ASP A 164 8.99 1.49 5.97
CA ASP A 164 9.96 1.17 7.03
C ASP A 164 9.26 0.98 8.39
N SER A 165 8.24 1.78 8.68
CA SER A 165 7.48 1.65 9.93
C SER A 165 6.68 0.34 9.98
N LEU A 166 6.09 -0.06 8.85
CA LEU A 166 5.34 -1.32 8.73
C LEU A 166 6.26 -2.57 8.76
N SER A 167 7.56 -2.43 8.49
CA SER A 167 8.50 -3.55 8.62
C SER A 167 8.68 -4.07 10.03
N ARG A 168 8.24 -3.30 11.04
CA ARG A 168 8.28 -3.72 12.45
C ARG A 168 7.15 -4.74 12.71
N PRO A 169 7.46 -6.01 13.01
CA PRO A 169 6.46 -7.08 13.10
C PRO A 169 5.35 -6.79 14.11
N LYS A 170 5.72 -6.27 15.29
CA LYS A 170 4.74 -5.94 16.35
C LYS A 170 3.79 -4.81 15.93
N PHE A 171 4.31 -3.80 15.24
CA PHE A 171 3.50 -2.67 14.80
C PHE A 171 2.54 -3.10 13.69
N TYR A 172 3.04 -3.83 12.69
CA TYR A 172 2.21 -4.43 11.65
C TYR A 172 1.13 -5.35 12.24
N ALA A 173 1.50 -6.31 13.08
CA ALA A 173 0.55 -7.22 13.71
C ALA A 173 -0.55 -6.49 14.49
N THR A 174 -0.21 -5.40 15.20
CA THR A 174 -1.19 -4.58 15.93
C THR A 174 -2.17 -3.90 14.97
N LEU A 175 -1.67 -3.32 13.87
CA LEU A 175 -2.52 -2.68 12.86
C LEU A 175 -3.40 -3.70 12.12
N MET A 176 -2.87 -4.88 11.81
CA MET A 176 -3.64 -5.96 11.18
C MET A 176 -4.69 -6.54 12.12
N LEU A 177 -4.40 -6.64 13.42
CA LEU A 177 -5.40 -7.02 14.42
C LEU A 177 -6.56 -6.01 14.47
N LEU A 178 -6.23 -4.71 14.45
CA LEU A 178 -7.26 -3.65 14.41
C LEU A 178 -8.07 -3.72 13.10
N ALA A 179 -7.41 -3.94 11.97
CA ALA A 179 -8.05 -4.11 10.67
C ALA A 179 -8.97 -5.32 10.64
N PHE A 180 -8.55 -6.43 11.26
CA PHE A 180 -9.35 -7.65 11.40
C PHE A 180 -10.63 -7.41 12.22
N VAL A 181 -10.53 -6.72 13.36
CA VAL A 181 -11.71 -6.35 14.16
C VAL A 181 -12.67 -5.51 13.33
N LEU A 182 -12.17 -4.50 12.61
CA LEU A 182 -13.00 -3.67 11.73
C LEU A 182 -13.65 -4.50 10.61
N ARG A 183 -12.90 -5.43 10.01
CA ARG A 183 -13.43 -6.36 9.00
C ARG A 183 -14.56 -7.22 9.58
N LEU A 184 -14.42 -7.77 10.79
CA LEU A 184 -15.50 -8.55 11.42
C LEU A 184 -16.75 -7.70 11.68
N VAL A 185 -16.58 -6.49 12.21
CA VAL A 185 -17.69 -5.56 12.47
C VAL A 185 -18.47 -5.24 11.19
N LEU A 186 -17.78 -5.12 10.05
CA LEU A 186 -18.43 -4.89 8.75
C LEU A 186 -19.01 -6.18 8.16
N MET A 187 -18.25 -7.27 8.18
CA MET A 187 -18.60 -8.48 7.46
C MET A 187 -19.69 -9.30 8.11
N VAL A 188 -19.76 -9.36 9.43
CA VAL A 188 -20.79 -10.17 10.10
C VAL A 188 -22.20 -9.65 9.79
N PRO A 189 -22.51 -8.34 9.91
CA PRO A 189 -23.81 -7.82 9.52
C PRO A 189 -24.13 -7.99 8.02
N ILE A 190 -23.16 -7.78 7.15
CA ILE A 190 -23.33 -7.93 5.69
C ILE A 190 -23.64 -9.39 5.34
N ASN A 191 -22.89 -10.34 5.90
CA ASN A 191 -23.11 -11.78 5.71
C ASN A 191 -24.44 -12.24 6.30
N LEU A 192 -24.85 -11.69 7.44
CA LEU A 192 -26.14 -11.97 8.06
C LEU A 192 -27.30 -11.52 7.18
N ALA A 193 -27.27 -10.27 6.72
CA ALA A 193 -28.30 -9.70 5.86
C ALA A 193 -28.39 -10.45 4.52
N TYR A 194 -27.24 -10.71 3.89
CA TYR A 194 -27.19 -11.44 2.63
C TYR A 194 -27.63 -12.90 2.80
N GLY A 195 -27.11 -13.60 3.82
CA GLY A 195 -27.45 -14.99 4.09
C GLY A 195 -28.94 -15.19 4.39
N ALA A 196 -29.54 -14.29 5.16
CA ALA A 196 -30.97 -14.34 5.46
C ALA A 196 -31.87 -14.15 4.23
N ILE A 197 -31.43 -13.32 3.26
CA ILE A 197 -32.20 -13.05 2.03
C ILE A 197 -31.98 -14.16 0.99
N ALA A 198 -30.73 -14.53 0.74
CA ALA A 198 -30.37 -15.45 -0.33
C ALA A 198 -30.60 -16.92 0.05
N PHE A 199 -30.51 -17.27 1.34
CA PHE A 199 -30.55 -18.65 1.83
C PHE A 199 -31.45 -18.78 3.07
N PRO A 200 -32.78 -18.61 2.92
CA PRO A 200 -33.71 -18.59 4.05
C PRO A 200 -33.80 -19.93 4.82
N PHE A 201 -33.22 -21.01 4.28
CA PHE A 201 -33.14 -22.31 4.93
C PHE A 201 -31.95 -22.45 5.90
N LEU A 202 -31.00 -21.51 5.88
CA LEU A 202 -29.87 -21.50 6.83
C LEU A 202 -30.29 -20.85 8.14
N THR A 203 -29.88 -21.43 9.27
CA THR A 203 -30.12 -20.83 10.59
C THR A 203 -29.22 -19.62 10.81
N LEU A 204 -29.70 -18.63 11.58
CA LEU A 204 -28.91 -17.44 11.91
C LEU A 204 -27.59 -17.80 12.61
N ASP A 205 -27.63 -18.79 13.52
CA ASP A 205 -26.45 -19.28 14.21
C ASP A 205 -25.41 -19.86 13.25
N PHE A 206 -25.85 -20.57 12.21
CA PHE A 206 -24.95 -21.09 11.18
C PHE A 206 -24.26 -19.95 10.44
N ILE A 207 -25.02 -18.95 9.98
CA ILE A 207 -24.50 -17.80 9.22
C ILE A 207 -23.48 -17.02 10.06
N ILE A 208 -23.80 -16.73 11.33
CA ILE A 208 -22.93 -15.95 12.22
C ILE A 208 -21.64 -16.71 12.52
N ASN A 209 -21.73 -17.96 12.97
CA ASN A 209 -20.55 -18.76 13.30
C ASN A 209 -19.62 -18.89 12.10
N TYR A 210 -20.20 -19.16 10.93
CA TYR A 210 -19.42 -19.37 9.72
C TYR A 210 -18.81 -18.06 9.19
N ALA A 211 -19.54 -16.95 9.24
CA ALA A 211 -19.01 -15.63 8.89
C ALA A 211 -17.79 -15.26 9.75
N ILE A 212 -17.85 -15.54 11.06
CA ILE A 212 -16.73 -15.27 11.98
C ILE A 212 -15.54 -16.17 11.64
N ILE A 213 -15.75 -17.48 11.49
CA ILE A 213 -14.69 -18.45 11.22
C ILE A 213 -13.97 -18.11 9.92
N LEU A 214 -14.71 -17.89 8.82
CA LEU A 214 -14.09 -17.56 7.54
C LEU A 214 -13.33 -16.24 7.57
N ASN A 215 -13.94 -15.18 8.08
CA ASN A 215 -13.28 -13.88 8.08
C ASN A 215 -12.03 -13.91 8.98
N SER A 216 -12.04 -14.71 10.05
CA SER A 216 -10.85 -14.93 10.90
C SER A 216 -9.75 -15.65 10.14
N PHE A 217 -10.08 -16.77 9.49
CA PHE A 217 -9.10 -17.55 8.74
C PHE A 217 -8.53 -16.77 7.55
N GLN A 218 -9.39 -16.13 6.77
CA GLN A 218 -8.97 -15.31 5.62
C GLN A 218 -8.10 -14.13 6.08
N SER A 219 -8.50 -13.41 7.13
CA SER A 219 -7.71 -12.28 7.65
C SER A 219 -6.33 -12.70 8.15
N LEU A 220 -6.23 -13.87 8.77
CA LEU A 220 -4.96 -14.42 9.21
C LEU A 220 -4.00 -14.59 8.04
N TRP A 221 -4.45 -15.24 6.95
CA TRP A 221 -3.61 -15.47 5.77
C TRP A 221 -3.34 -14.20 4.97
N ASP A 222 -4.36 -13.34 4.81
CA ASP A 222 -4.25 -12.02 4.19
C ASP A 222 -3.24 -11.13 4.91
N ALA A 223 -3.09 -11.26 6.23
CA ALA A 223 -2.08 -10.54 6.98
C ALA A 223 -0.71 -11.21 6.93
N LEU A 224 -0.67 -12.53 7.11
CA LEU A 224 0.56 -13.29 7.32
C LEU A 224 1.38 -13.45 6.03
N ILE A 225 0.74 -13.83 4.92
CA ILE A 225 1.46 -14.14 3.68
C ILE A 225 2.13 -12.88 3.11
N PRO A 226 1.45 -11.74 2.94
CA PRO A 226 2.10 -10.51 2.47
C PRO A 226 3.27 -10.08 3.37
N PHE A 227 3.13 -10.23 4.69
CA PHE A 227 4.20 -9.91 5.63
C PHE A 227 5.46 -10.77 5.40
N ILE A 228 5.28 -12.08 5.27
CA ILE A 228 6.38 -13.04 5.01
C ILE A 228 7.00 -12.82 3.63
N ILE A 229 6.22 -12.38 2.64
CA ILE A 229 6.75 -12.14 1.30
C ILE A 229 7.51 -10.82 1.23
N VAL A 230 6.97 -9.73 1.78
CA VAL A 230 7.52 -8.38 1.54
C VAL A 230 8.74 -8.05 2.40
N TYR A 231 8.75 -8.44 3.68
CA TYR A 231 9.81 -7.99 4.60
C TYR A 231 11.08 -8.86 4.58
N PRO A 232 10.99 -10.19 4.67
CA PRO A 232 12.14 -11.08 4.52
C PRO A 232 12.86 -10.93 3.18
N SER A 233 12.11 -10.69 2.09
CA SER A 233 12.70 -10.56 0.74
C SER A 233 13.44 -9.25 0.52
N GLY A 234 13.24 -8.25 1.38
CA GLY A 234 13.80 -6.91 1.19
C GLY A 234 13.23 -6.16 -0.01
N VAL A 235 12.17 -6.66 -0.67
CA VAL A 235 11.53 -6.03 -1.84
C VAL A 235 11.19 -4.57 -1.55
N PHE A 236 10.70 -4.27 -0.34
CA PHE A 236 10.43 -2.91 0.08
C PHE A 236 11.64 -1.96 -0.04
N LYS A 237 12.83 -2.42 0.37
CA LYS A 237 14.07 -1.61 0.37
C LYS A 237 14.55 -1.28 -1.05
N THR A 238 14.23 -2.13 -2.01
CA THR A 238 14.60 -1.96 -3.41
C THR A 238 13.68 -0.95 -4.11
N PHE A 239 12.37 -1.04 -3.86
CA PHE A 239 11.39 -0.21 -4.56
C PHE A 239 11.14 1.15 -3.92
N LYS A 240 11.11 1.24 -2.58
CA LYS A 240 10.94 2.51 -1.83
C LYS A 240 9.78 3.40 -2.29
N MET A 241 8.68 2.79 -2.76
CA MET A 241 7.57 3.51 -3.43
C MET A 241 6.44 3.98 -2.49
N TRP A 242 6.65 3.94 -1.17
CA TRP A 242 5.61 4.20 -0.15
C TRP A 242 5.30 5.68 0.08
#